data_AF-A0A7S0XBE2-F1
#
_entry.id   AF-A0A7S0XBE2-F1
#
_cell.length_a   1.000
_cell.length_b   1.000
_cell.length_c   1.000
_cell.angle_alpha   90.00
_cell.angle_beta   90.00
_cell.angle_gamma   90.00
#
_symmetry.space_group_name_H-M   'P 1'
#
loop_
_entity.id
_entity.type
_entity.pdbx_description
1 polymer ?
#
loop_
_entity_poly.entity_id
_entity_poly.type
_entity_poly.pdbx_seq_one_letter_code
_entity_poly.pdbx_strand_id
1 'polypeptide(L)'
;FSLDMIEFTLSQHADVFEQVPAFQRALGGRLCALLMTNLRGWDTNAFEAEAASVAERRLVLRVVGTIVRKFNRVLATECEIFLTTLLRSLEGEMAPWLRSYILEVLRGLALDKDILLFLHDTYDMNSGSAPVYHDVVLILARIVQAGMAPQPDSGVDDILGAVSVLFRSKSQGVDMVPEPDDGAGHIAYAVFLSLEAMLGAAHSVAALADRAVEGRTSDGGGPGAG
;
A
#
# COMPACT_ATOMS: atom_id res chain seq x y z
N PHE A 1 3.33 -22.79 -0.32
CA PHE A 1 2.04 -23.50 -0.33
C PHE A 1 1.10 -23.01 0.78
N SER A 2 1.54 -22.93 2.04
CA SER A 2 0.63 -22.54 3.14
C SER A 2 0.08 -21.10 3.08
N LEU A 3 0.90 -20.10 2.70
CA LEU A 3 0.45 -18.70 2.68
C LEU A 3 -0.56 -18.39 1.56
N ASP A 4 -0.47 -19.07 0.43
CA ASP A 4 -1.39 -18.89 -0.71
C ASP A 4 -2.80 -19.40 -0.35
N MET A 5 -2.88 -20.56 0.30
CA MET A 5 -4.14 -21.08 0.87
C MET A 5 -4.70 -20.15 1.95
N ILE A 6 -3.85 -19.58 2.80
CA ILE A 6 -4.27 -18.60 3.81
C ILE A 6 -4.85 -17.36 3.12
N GLU A 7 -4.14 -16.78 2.15
CA GLU A 7 -4.61 -15.60 1.41
C GLU A 7 -5.96 -15.85 0.74
N PHE A 8 -6.10 -16.99 0.05
CA PHE A 8 -7.34 -17.39 -0.59
C PHE A 8 -8.48 -17.51 0.44
N THR A 9 -8.25 -18.21 1.54
CA THR A 9 -9.26 -18.44 2.58
C THR A 9 -9.72 -17.14 3.22
N LEU A 10 -8.78 -16.24 3.53
CA LEU A 10 -9.09 -14.91 4.08
C LEU A 10 -9.87 -14.06 3.08
N SER A 11 -9.54 -14.14 1.80
CA SER A 11 -10.18 -13.37 0.74
C SER A 11 -11.61 -13.84 0.46
N GLN A 12 -11.86 -15.15 0.49
CA GLN A 12 -13.16 -15.74 0.15
C GLN A 12 -14.14 -15.83 1.32
N HIS A 13 -13.64 -15.88 2.57
CA HIS A 13 -14.47 -16.14 3.75
C HIS A 13 -14.27 -15.11 4.86
N ALA A 14 -13.99 -13.85 4.50
CA ALA A 14 -13.69 -12.78 5.46
C ALA A 14 -14.76 -12.62 6.55
N ASP A 15 -16.03 -12.79 6.19
CA ASP A 15 -17.19 -12.71 7.09
C ASP A 15 -17.11 -13.70 8.27
N VAL A 16 -16.64 -14.93 8.01
CA VAL A 16 -16.47 -15.95 9.05
C VAL A 16 -15.40 -15.54 10.06
N PHE A 17 -14.30 -14.95 9.58
CA PHE A 17 -13.21 -14.49 10.44
C PHE A 17 -13.60 -13.26 11.26
N GLU A 18 -14.46 -12.40 10.73
CA GLU A 18 -15.01 -11.24 11.45
C GLU A 18 -16.04 -11.64 12.51
N GLN A 19 -16.86 -12.66 12.26
CA GLN A 19 -17.94 -13.05 13.20
C GLN A 19 -17.45 -13.89 14.39
N VAL A 20 -16.29 -14.54 14.28
CA VAL A 20 -15.80 -15.48 15.29
C VAL A 20 -14.61 -14.90 16.06
N PRO A 21 -14.77 -14.51 17.35
CA PRO A 21 -13.69 -13.87 18.13
C PRO A 21 -12.41 -14.71 18.28
N ALA A 22 -12.53 -16.04 18.24
CA ALA A 22 -11.36 -16.92 18.25
C ALA A 22 -10.51 -16.78 16.98
N PHE A 23 -11.16 -16.57 15.83
CA PHE A 23 -10.47 -16.34 14.55
C PHE A 23 -9.83 -14.97 14.51
N GLN A 24 -10.51 -13.92 14.98
CA GLN A 24 -9.91 -12.59 15.11
C GLN A 24 -8.62 -12.62 15.95
N ARG A 25 -8.64 -13.29 17.11
CA ARG A 25 -7.45 -13.47 17.95
C ARG A 25 -6.34 -14.28 17.27
N ALA A 26 -6.70 -15.27 16.46
CA ALA A 26 -5.72 -16.04 15.69
C ALA A 26 -5.11 -15.21 14.56
N LEU A 27 -5.89 -14.35 13.91
CA LEU A 27 -5.41 -13.41 12.89
C LEU A 27 -4.39 -12.46 13.49
N GLY A 28 -4.74 -11.72 14.55
CA GLY A 28 -3.81 -10.79 15.20
C GLY A 28 -2.63 -11.51 15.86
N GLY A 29 -2.90 -12.43 16.78
CA GLY A 29 -1.88 -13.02 17.64
C GLY A 29 -0.95 -14.05 16.97
N ARG A 30 -1.33 -14.64 15.83
CA ARG A 30 -0.50 -15.64 15.14
C ARG A 30 -0.14 -15.22 13.74
N LEU A 31 -1.14 -14.95 12.90
CA LEU A 31 -0.87 -14.64 11.49
C LEU A 31 -0.17 -13.29 11.36
N CYS A 32 -0.66 -12.24 12.02
CA CYS A 32 -0.05 -10.93 11.91
C CYS A 32 1.35 -10.90 12.53
N ALA A 33 1.55 -11.60 13.66
CA ALA A 33 2.87 -11.77 14.27
C ALA A 33 3.86 -12.49 13.33
N LEU A 34 3.42 -13.55 12.62
CA LEU A 34 4.22 -14.26 11.62
C LEU A 34 4.59 -13.35 10.45
N LEU A 35 3.61 -12.61 9.90
CA LEU A 35 3.84 -11.67 8.80
C LEU A 35 4.80 -10.56 9.23
N MET A 36 4.63 -10.00 10.42
CA MET A 36 5.52 -8.97 10.96
C MET A 36 6.96 -9.47 11.14
N THR A 37 7.13 -10.71 11.60
CA THR A 37 8.46 -11.33 11.71
C THR A 37 9.13 -11.43 10.35
N ASN A 38 8.37 -11.81 9.32
CA ASN A 38 8.87 -11.87 7.94
C ASN A 38 9.26 -10.47 7.43
N LEU A 39 8.35 -9.49 7.52
CA LEU A 39 8.60 -8.13 7.03
C LEU A 39 9.83 -7.48 7.66
N ARG A 40 10.03 -7.66 8.97
CA ARG A 40 11.20 -7.09 9.68
C ARG A 40 12.52 -7.77 9.34
N GLY A 41 12.47 -9.02 8.86
CA GLY A 41 13.66 -9.76 8.43
C GLY A 41 14.11 -9.43 7.01
N TRP A 42 13.38 -8.59 6.28
CA TRP A 42 13.76 -8.17 4.93
C TRP A 42 14.78 -7.04 5.00
N ASP A 43 16.02 -7.38 5.38
CA ASP A 43 17.14 -6.45 5.35
C ASP A 43 17.71 -6.31 3.94
N THR A 44 18.16 -5.09 3.66
CA THR A 44 18.32 -4.41 2.37
C THR A 44 19.48 -4.89 1.49
N ASN A 45 20.17 -5.96 1.88
CA ASN A 45 21.35 -6.48 1.18
C ASN A 45 21.08 -7.67 0.23
N ALA A 46 19.82 -8.06 0.03
CA ALA A 46 19.46 -9.06 -0.97
C ALA A 46 19.32 -8.41 -2.37
N PHE A 47 20.42 -7.91 -2.92
CA PHE A 47 20.46 -7.45 -4.32
C PHE A 47 20.32 -8.63 -5.29
N GLU A 48 20.73 -9.83 -4.88
CA GLU A 48 20.51 -11.06 -5.64
C GLU A 48 19.24 -11.77 -5.15
N ALA A 49 18.28 -11.92 -6.06
CA ALA A 49 16.98 -12.48 -5.78
C ALA A 49 16.94 -13.97 -6.14
N GLU A 50 16.93 -14.86 -5.15
CA GLU A 50 16.55 -16.25 -5.42
C GLU A 50 15.05 -16.31 -5.75
N ALA A 51 14.67 -16.97 -6.86
CA ALA A 51 13.27 -17.03 -7.32
C ALA A 51 12.29 -17.52 -6.22
N ALA A 52 12.72 -18.48 -5.40
CA ALA A 52 11.93 -18.97 -4.26
C ALA A 52 11.67 -17.86 -3.22
N SER A 53 12.66 -17.04 -2.93
CA SER A 53 12.55 -15.90 -2.00
C SER A 53 11.62 -14.79 -2.54
N VAL A 54 11.61 -14.58 -3.85
CA VAL A 54 10.73 -13.59 -4.50
C VAL A 54 9.26 -14.01 -4.38
N ALA A 55 8.96 -15.26 -4.72
CA ALA A 55 7.60 -15.80 -4.63
C ALA A 55 7.07 -15.76 -3.19
N GLU A 56 7.89 -16.13 -2.20
CA GLU A 56 7.50 -16.10 -0.80
C GLU A 56 7.20 -14.68 -0.32
N ARG A 57 8.08 -13.71 -0.60
CA ARG A 57 7.89 -12.32 -0.21
C ARG A 57 6.66 -11.70 -0.88
N ARG A 58 6.40 -12.05 -2.14
CA ARG A 58 5.17 -11.63 -2.84
C ARG A 58 3.91 -12.17 -2.16
N LEU A 59 3.93 -13.43 -1.71
CA LEU A 59 2.81 -14.01 -0.95
C LEU A 59 2.60 -13.30 0.39
N VAL A 60 3.68 -12.99 1.13
CA VAL A 60 3.59 -12.22 2.38
C VAL A 60 2.94 -10.86 2.13
N LEU A 61 3.39 -10.11 1.11
CA LEU A 61 2.81 -8.81 0.75
C LEU A 61 1.33 -8.91 0.35
N ARG A 62 0.94 -9.94 -0.40
CA ARG A 62 -0.47 -10.19 -0.76
C ARG A 62 -1.34 -10.46 0.47
N VAL A 63 -0.86 -11.28 1.41
CA VAL A 63 -1.59 -11.53 2.66
C VAL A 63 -1.72 -10.24 3.48
N VAL A 64 -0.65 -9.44 3.59
CA VAL A 64 -0.69 -8.14 4.28
C VAL A 64 -1.70 -7.21 3.63
N GLY A 65 -1.68 -7.07 2.30
CA GLY A 65 -2.67 -6.28 1.56
C GLY A 65 -4.11 -6.75 1.77
N THR A 66 -4.32 -8.07 1.85
CA THR A 66 -5.63 -8.67 2.15
C THR A 66 -6.08 -8.32 3.56
N ILE A 67 -5.17 -8.41 4.55
CA ILE A 67 -5.46 -8.05 5.94
C ILE A 67 -5.88 -6.59 6.04
N VAL A 68 -5.10 -5.67 5.48
CA VAL A 68 -5.43 -4.24 5.51
C VAL A 68 -6.75 -3.96 4.80
N ARG A 69 -7.02 -4.59 3.65
CA ARG A 69 -8.26 -4.32 2.91
C ARG A 69 -9.50 -4.88 3.60
N LYS A 70 -9.44 -6.10 4.14
CA LYS A 70 -10.61 -6.82 4.63
C LYS A 70 -10.82 -6.71 6.13
N PHE A 71 -9.75 -6.53 6.91
CA PHE A 71 -9.80 -6.62 8.36
C PHE A 71 -9.32 -5.34 9.06
N ASN A 72 -9.22 -4.21 8.35
CA ASN A 72 -8.73 -2.93 8.88
C ASN A 72 -9.40 -2.49 10.20
N ARG A 73 -10.72 -2.67 10.34
CA ARG A 73 -11.44 -2.29 11.55
C ARG A 73 -11.17 -3.22 12.73
N VAL A 74 -11.03 -4.52 12.47
CA VAL A 74 -10.82 -5.54 13.50
C VAL A 74 -9.36 -5.58 13.97
N LEU A 75 -8.43 -5.27 13.07
CA LEU A 75 -6.98 -5.37 13.26
C LEU A 75 -6.30 -4.02 13.04
N ALA A 76 -6.89 -2.93 13.54
CA ALA A 76 -6.38 -1.58 13.31
C ALA A 76 -4.93 -1.41 13.75
N THR A 77 -4.58 -1.86 14.96
CA THR A 77 -3.20 -1.77 15.47
C THR A 77 -2.22 -2.54 14.59
N GLU A 78 -2.55 -3.76 14.17
CA GLU A 78 -1.69 -4.55 13.29
C GLU A 78 -1.55 -3.91 11.90
N CYS A 79 -2.64 -3.34 11.36
CA CYS A 79 -2.61 -2.60 10.10
C CYS A 79 -1.71 -1.36 10.17
N GLU A 80 -1.77 -0.59 11.27
CA GLU A 80 -0.87 0.54 11.51
C GLU A 80 0.59 0.08 11.48
N ILE A 81 0.91 -1.00 12.20
CA ILE A 81 2.27 -1.54 12.27
C ILE A 81 2.74 -2.04 10.90
N PHE A 82 1.88 -2.73 10.13
CA PHE A 82 2.21 -3.19 8.78
C PHE A 82 2.53 -2.01 7.87
N LEU A 83 1.63 -1.04 7.80
CA LEU A 83 1.76 0.08 6.88
C LEU A 83 2.98 0.94 7.24
N THR A 84 3.17 1.28 8.51
CA THR A 84 4.35 2.04 8.95
C THR A 84 5.67 1.28 8.70
N THR A 85 5.67 -0.05 8.81
CA THR A 85 6.84 -0.86 8.46
C THR A 85 7.14 -0.80 6.96
N LEU A 86 6.12 -1.00 6.11
CA LEU A 86 6.28 -0.93 4.66
C LEU A 86 6.73 0.47 4.20
N LEU A 87 6.12 1.52 4.75
CA LEU A 87 6.47 2.91 4.45
C LEU A 87 7.92 3.21 4.82
N ARG A 88 8.35 2.80 6.03
CA ARG A 88 9.75 2.95 6.46
C ARG A 88 10.72 2.20 5.55
N SER A 89 10.36 0.99 5.12
CA SER A 89 11.20 0.24 4.17
C SER A 89 11.37 1.01 2.86
N LEU A 90 10.32 1.63 2.33
CA LEU A 90 10.39 2.41 1.08
C LEU A 90 11.29 3.66 1.15
N GLU A 91 11.56 4.19 2.34
CA GLU A 91 12.50 5.29 2.55
C GLU A 91 13.98 4.84 2.48
N GLY A 92 14.25 3.54 2.66
CA GLY A 92 15.58 2.97 2.59
C GLY A 92 15.96 2.45 1.19
N GLU A 93 17.23 2.09 1.03
CA GLU A 93 17.71 1.35 -0.13
C GLU A 93 17.14 -0.06 -0.13
N MET A 94 16.72 -0.59 -1.27
CA MET A 94 16.28 -1.98 -1.41
C MET A 94 16.32 -2.41 -2.87
N ALA A 95 16.24 -3.72 -3.10
CA ALA A 95 16.13 -4.27 -4.45
C ALA A 95 14.91 -3.68 -5.19
N PRO A 96 15.06 -3.25 -6.47
CA PRO A 96 13.98 -2.61 -7.22
C PRO A 96 12.69 -3.45 -7.30
N TRP A 97 12.82 -4.77 -7.48
CA TRP A 97 11.66 -5.67 -7.53
C TRP A 97 10.85 -5.63 -6.23
N LEU A 98 11.52 -5.64 -5.07
CA LEU A 98 10.87 -5.59 -3.76
C LEU A 98 10.14 -4.26 -3.57
N ARG A 99 10.80 -3.15 -3.95
CA ARG A 99 10.20 -1.81 -3.93
C ARG A 99 8.90 -1.78 -4.74
N SER A 100 8.93 -2.31 -5.96
CA SER A 100 7.76 -2.33 -6.84
C SER A 100 6.61 -3.18 -6.28
N TYR A 101 6.89 -4.30 -5.62
CA TYR A 101 5.83 -5.13 -5.01
C TYR A 101 5.20 -4.51 -3.77
N ILE A 102 5.98 -3.79 -2.95
CA ILE A 102 5.41 -3.01 -1.85
C ILE A 102 4.47 -1.92 -2.42
N LEU A 103 4.89 -1.27 -3.50
CA LEU A 103 4.07 -0.25 -4.17
C LEU A 103 2.83 -0.83 -4.85
N GLU A 104 2.86 -2.08 -5.30
CA GLU A 104 1.67 -2.77 -5.83
C GLU A 104 0.59 -2.91 -4.74
N VAL A 105 1.00 -3.25 -3.51
CA VAL A 105 0.11 -3.26 -2.33
C VAL A 105 -0.42 -1.86 -2.04
N LEU A 106 0.47 -0.86 -1.91
CA LEU A 106 0.05 0.52 -1.60
C LEU A 106 -0.86 1.12 -2.67
N ARG A 107 -0.59 0.86 -3.96
CA ARG A 107 -1.48 1.23 -5.07
C ARG A 107 -2.86 0.60 -4.89
N GLY A 108 -2.91 -0.70 -4.59
CA GLY A 108 -4.17 -1.40 -4.37
C GLY A 108 -5.00 -0.78 -3.25
N LEU A 109 -4.36 -0.29 -2.18
CA LEU A 109 -5.02 0.38 -1.07
C LEU A 109 -5.43 1.82 -1.46
N ALA A 110 -4.56 2.55 -2.15
CA ALA A 110 -4.80 3.95 -2.52
C ALA A 110 -5.91 4.11 -3.57
N LEU A 111 -6.16 3.09 -4.41
CA LEU A 111 -7.30 3.08 -5.33
C LEU A 111 -8.64 2.80 -4.65
N ASP A 112 -8.62 2.42 -3.37
CA ASP A 112 -9.80 2.15 -2.58
C ASP A 112 -10.07 3.33 -1.63
N LYS A 113 -11.03 4.18 -2.02
CA LYS A 113 -11.34 5.41 -1.27
C LYS A 113 -11.71 5.13 0.19
N ASP A 114 -12.40 4.02 0.46
CA ASP A 114 -12.91 3.72 1.79
C ASP A 114 -11.77 3.31 2.71
N ILE A 115 -10.75 2.64 2.17
CA ILE A 115 -9.50 2.36 2.88
C ILE A 115 -8.77 3.65 3.21
N LEU A 116 -8.59 4.56 2.25
CA LEU A 116 -7.90 5.83 2.50
C LEU A 116 -8.60 6.69 3.55
N LEU A 117 -9.94 6.76 3.51
CA LEU A 117 -10.73 7.42 4.54
C LEU A 117 -10.59 6.73 5.91
N PHE A 118 -10.56 5.40 5.94
CA PHE A 118 -10.29 4.66 7.18
C PHE A 118 -8.91 5.00 7.75
N LEU A 119 -7.86 5.05 6.93
CA LEU A 119 -6.50 5.38 7.38
C LEU A 119 -6.46 6.78 8.01
N HIS A 120 -7.08 7.75 7.33
CA HIS A 120 -7.18 9.12 7.83
C HIS A 120 -7.94 9.20 9.16
N ASP A 121 -9.15 8.63 9.21
CA ASP A 121 -10.03 8.76 10.37
C ASP A 121 -9.51 7.98 11.59
N THR A 122 -8.81 6.86 11.36
CA THR A 122 -8.32 5.98 12.44
C THR A 122 -6.95 6.40 12.96
N TYR A 123 -6.04 6.83 12.08
CA TYR A 123 -4.64 7.09 12.44
C TYR A 123 -4.30 8.58 12.41
N ASP A 124 -4.51 9.28 11.30
CA ASP A 124 -4.07 10.69 11.15
C ASP A 124 -4.87 11.65 12.05
N MET A 125 -6.14 11.34 12.34
CA MET A 125 -6.96 12.11 13.27
C MET A 125 -6.67 11.79 14.75
N ASN A 126 -5.84 10.79 15.03
CA ASN A 126 -5.47 10.37 16.38
C ASN A 126 -4.02 10.75 16.69
N SER A 127 -3.82 11.71 17.59
CA SER A 127 -2.48 12.22 17.95
C SER A 127 -1.54 11.19 18.58
N GLY A 128 -2.04 10.02 19.00
CA GLY A 128 -1.24 8.91 19.51
C GLY A 128 -0.76 7.91 18.44
N SER A 129 -1.23 8.04 17.20
CA SER A 129 -0.93 7.14 16.09
C SER A 129 0.01 7.78 15.07
N ALA A 130 0.65 6.96 14.23
CA ALA A 130 1.41 7.43 13.08
C ALA A 130 0.47 8.05 12.03
N PRO A 131 0.90 9.09 11.29
CA PRO A 131 0.09 9.72 10.25
C PRO A 131 0.12 8.90 8.94
N VAL A 132 -0.43 7.68 8.99
CA VAL A 132 -0.31 6.67 7.94
C VAL A 132 -0.89 7.14 6.61
N TYR A 133 -2.04 7.83 6.59
CA TYR A 133 -2.61 8.32 5.34
C TYR A 133 -1.70 9.36 4.68
N HIS A 134 -1.26 10.36 5.45
CA HIS A 134 -0.27 11.34 5.00
C HIS A 134 0.99 10.68 4.46
N ASP A 135 1.56 9.71 5.18
CA ASP A 135 2.82 9.08 4.81
C ASP A 135 2.69 8.21 3.54
N VAL A 136 1.54 7.57 3.33
CA VAL A 136 1.22 6.90 2.04
C VAL A 136 1.24 7.92 0.91
N VAL A 137 0.54 9.04 1.03
CA VAL A 137 0.52 10.06 -0.04
C VAL A 137 1.91 10.64 -0.28
N LEU A 138 2.66 10.90 0.78
CA LEU A 138 3.99 11.49 0.72
C LEU A 138 5.00 10.55 0.03
N ILE A 139 5.03 9.26 0.36
CA ILE A 139 5.98 8.33 -0.25
C ILE A 139 5.70 8.14 -1.75
N LEU A 140 4.42 8.07 -2.13
CA LEU A 140 4.01 7.95 -3.54
C LEU A 140 4.49 9.18 -4.34
N ALA A 141 4.26 10.39 -3.80
CA ALA A 141 4.73 11.62 -4.42
C ALA A 141 6.26 11.68 -4.55
N ARG A 142 7.00 11.24 -3.53
CA ARG A 142 8.48 11.18 -3.55
C ARG A 142 8.98 10.23 -4.64
N ILE A 143 8.35 9.06 -4.80
CA ILE A 143 8.75 8.08 -5.83
C ILE A 143 8.50 8.63 -7.23
N VAL A 144 7.36 9.29 -7.46
CA VAL A 144 7.08 9.96 -8.73
C VAL A 144 8.13 11.04 -8.99
N GLN A 145 8.40 11.92 -8.02
CA GLN A 145 9.41 12.97 -8.17
C GLN A 145 10.81 12.41 -8.49
N ALA A 146 11.22 11.36 -7.79
CA ALA A 146 12.51 10.70 -8.03
C ALA A 146 12.62 10.10 -9.43
N GLY A 147 11.54 9.51 -9.95
CA GLY A 147 11.48 8.96 -11.30
C GLY A 147 11.41 10.00 -12.43
N MET A 148 11.03 11.24 -12.11
CA MET A 148 11.01 12.37 -13.06
C MET A 148 12.34 13.13 -13.07
N ALA A 149 13.19 12.93 -12.07
CA ALA A 149 14.50 13.55 -12.00
C ALA A 149 15.47 12.87 -13.00
N PRO A 150 16.50 13.57 -13.50
CA PRO A 150 17.57 12.95 -14.28
C PRO A 150 18.30 11.89 -13.44
N GLN A 151 18.35 10.65 -13.92
CA GLN A 151 18.96 9.50 -13.22
C GLN A 151 20.10 8.88 -14.05
N PRO A 152 21.32 9.46 -14.01
CA PRO A 152 22.45 9.01 -14.84
C PRO A 152 22.92 7.56 -14.53
N ASP A 153 22.63 7.06 -13.33
CA ASP A 153 23.09 5.74 -12.86
C ASP A 153 21.98 4.64 -12.88
N SER A 154 20.77 4.96 -13.34
CA SER A 154 19.61 4.05 -13.25
C SER A 154 19.57 2.93 -14.30
N GLY A 155 20.43 2.99 -15.32
CA GLY A 155 20.43 2.04 -16.44
C GLY A 155 19.21 2.15 -17.37
N VAL A 156 18.30 3.10 -17.13
CA VAL A 156 17.15 3.42 -17.99
C VAL A 156 17.32 4.83 -18.53
N ASP A 157 17.73 4.95 -19.80
CA ASP A 157 17.93 6.25 -20.46
C ASP A 157 16.63 7.06 -20.58
N ASP A 158 15.45 6.42 -20.50
CA ASP A 158 14.13 7.05 -20.57
C ASP A 158 13.07 6.36 -19.68
N ILE A 159 13.10 6.66 -18.37
CA ILE A 159 12.11 6.15 -17.39
C ILE A 159 10.68 6.54 -17.82
N LEU A 160 10.50 7.75 -18.36
CA LEU A 160 9.21 8.27 -18.80
C LEU A 160 8.66 7.52 -20.02
N GLY A 161 9.52 7.19 -20.97
CA GLY A 161 9.20 6.33 -22.10
C GLY A 161 8.73 4.95 -21.64
N ALA A 162 9.47 4.33 -20.70
CA ALA A 162 9.09 3.03 -20.13
C ALA A 162 7.73 3.10 -19.39
N VAL A 163 7.49 4.14 -18.58
CA VAL A 163 6.19 4.38 -17.92
C VAL A 163 5.07 4.55 -18.94
N SER A 164 5.32 5.27 -20.04
CA SER A 164 4.34 5.46 -21.12
C SER A 164 3.97 4.14 -21.81
N VAL A 165 4.94 3.23 -21.97
CA VAL A 165 4.71 1.87 -22.49
C VAL A 165 3.84 1.06 -21.53
N LEU A 166 4.09 1.14 -20.22
CA LEU A 166 3.27 0.49 -19.19
C LEU A 166 1.82 0.96 -19.22
N PHE A 167 1.58 2.28 -19.28
CA PHE A 167 0.22 2.83 -19.42
C PHE A 167 -0.48 2.33 -20.69
N ARG A 168 0.22 2.31 -21.82
CA ARG A 168 -0.33 1.81 -23.09
C ARG A 168 -0.72 0.34 -22.99
N SER A 169 0.17 -0.51 -22.47
CA SER A 169 -0.10 -1.94 -22.30
C SER A 169 -1.32 -2.19 -21.42
N LYS A 170 -1.42 -1.47 -20.30
CA LYS A 170 -2.58 -1.56 -19.42
C LYS A 170 -3.88 -1.14 -20.09
N SER A 171 -3.86 -0.08 -20.91
CA SER A 171 -5.03 0.35 -21.68
C SER A 171 -5.52 -0.72 -22.67
N GLN A 172 -4.65 -1.67 -23.03
CA GLN A 172 -4.96 -2.81 -23.89
C GLN A 172 -5.33 -4.07 -23.07
N GLY A 173 -5.41 -3.97 -21.74
CA GLY A 173 -5.71 -5.09 -20.85
C GLY A 173 -4.53 -6.04 -20.62
N VAL A 174 -3.31 -5.62 -20.95
CA VAL A 174 -2.10 -6.43 -20.74
C VAL A 174 -1.37 -5.90 -19.51
N ASP A 175 -1.39 -6.68 -18.43
CA ASP A 175 -0.61 -6.41 -17.22
C ASP A 175 0.84 -6.84 -17.45
N MET A 176 1.73 -5.85 -17.54
CA MET A 176 3.17 -6.10 -17.60
C MET A 176 3.78 -5.94 -16.21
N VAL A 177 4.27 -7.04 -15.68
CA VAL A 177 5.08 -7.07 -14.46
C VAL A 177 6.52 -7.39 -14.89
N PRO A 178 7.52 -6.57 -14.53
CA PRO A 178 8.91 -6.87 -14.86
C PRO A 178 9.39 -8.18 -14.21
N GLU A 179 10.34 -8.84 -14.85
CA GLU A 179 11.03 -10.00 -14.26
C GLU A 179 11.90 -9.54 -13.08
N PRO A 180 12.12 -10.38 -12.03
CA PRO A 180 12.80 -9.95 -10.81
C PRO A 180 14.22 -9.41 -10.98
N ASP A 181 14.92 -9.81 -12.05
CA ASP A 181 16.25 -9.36 -12.43
C ASP A 181 16.25 -8.08 -13.29
N ASP A 182 15.10 -7.65 -13.81
CA ASP A 182 14.91 -6.40 -14.54
C ASP A 182 14.79 -5.20 -13.60
N GLY A 183 15.91 -4.80 -12.99
CA GLY A 183 15.97 -3.68 -12.05
C GLY A 183 15.47 -2.36 -12.67
N ALA A 184 15.85 -2.12 -13.92
CA ALA A 184 15.43 -1.00 -14.74
C ALA A 184 13.90 -0.95 -14.93
N GLY A 185 13.31 -2.05 -15.38
CA GLY A 185 11.87 -2.21 -15.53
C GLY A 185 11.13 -2.03 -14.21
N HIS A 186 11.66 -2.54 -13.11
CA HIS A 186 11.07 -2.36 -11.78
C HIS A 186 11.11 -0.90 -11.27
N ILE A 187 12.12 -0.11 -11.63
CA ILE A 187 12.16 1.33 -11.34
C ILE A 187 11.04 2.05 -12.10
N ALA A 188 10.90 1.80 -13.41
CA ALA A 188 9.80 2.38 -14.19
C ALA A 188 8.42 1.91 -13.69
N TYR A 189 8.30 0.64 -13.33
CA TYR A 189 7.07 0.06 -12.78
C TYR A 189 6.70 0.70 -11.44
N ALA A 190 7.66 0.96 -10.56
CA ALA A 190 7.43 1.69 -9.31
C ALA A 190 6.85 3.10 -9.54
N VAL A 191 7.36 3.85 -10.52
CA VAL A 191 6.84 5.17 -10.89
C VAL A 191 5.42 5.06 -11.44
N PHE A 192 5.18 4.08 -12.32
CA PHE A 192 3.87 3.79 -12.88
C PHE A 192 2.83 3.47 -11.78
N LEU A 193 3.16 2.57 -10.85
CA LEU A 193 2.29 2.21 -9.72
C LEU A 193 1.98 3.41 -8.84
N SER A 194 2.99 4.25 -8.56
CA SER A 194 2.82 5.46 -7.76
C SER A 194 1.93 6.50 -8.43
N LEU A 195 2.04 6.69 -9.76
CA LEU A 195 1.15 7.58 -10.51
C LEU A 195 -0.30 7.13 -10.44
N GLU A 196 -0.58 5.82 -10.60
CA GLU A 196 -1.93 5.29 -10.44
C GLU A 196 -2.46 5.47 -9.02
N ALA A 197 -1.62 5.20 -8.01
CA ALA A 197 -1.98 5.35 -6.60
C ALA A 197 -2.30 6.82 -6.25
N MET A 198 -1.53 7.79 -6.79
CA MET A 198 -1.76 9.21 -6.58
C MET A 198 -3.11 9.68 -7.14
N LEU A 199 -3.61 9.08 -8.23
CA LEU A 199 -4.95 9.38 -8.74
C LEU A 199 -6.03 8.95 -7.73
N GLY A 200 -5.86 7.79 -7.09
CA GLY A 200 -6.73 7.33 -6.02
C GLY A 200 -6.71 8.26 -4.79
N ALA A 201 -5.51 8.67 -4.37
CA ALA A 201 -5.34 9.63 -3.29
C ALA A 201 -5.96 11.01 -3.60
N ALA A 202 -5.88 11.49 -4.85
CA ALA A 202 -6.51 12.75 -5.23
C ALA A 202 -8.04 12.70 -5.04
N HIS A 203 -8.68 11.56 -5.37
CA HIS A 203 -10.11 11.36 -5.12
C HIS A 203 -10.46 11.31 -3.63
N SER A 204 -9.62 10.71 -2.79
CA SER A 204 -9.88 10.70 -1.34
C SER A 204 -9.75 12.08 -0.71
N VAL A 205 -8.78 12.90 -1.16
CA VAL A 205 -8.65 14.30 -0.72
C VAL A 205 -9.92 15.09 -1.04
N ALA A 206 -10.48 14.91 -2.25
CA ALA A 206 -11.73 15.56 -2.62
C ALA A 206 -12.87 15.15 -1.67
N ALA A 207 -13.01 13.86 -1.37
CA ALA A 207 -14.02 13.36 -0.43
C ALA A 207 -13.83 13.90 1.01
N LEU A 208 -12.58 14.03 1.48
CA LEU A 208 -12.28 14.64 2.78
C LEU A 208 -12.61 16.13 2.80
N ALA A 209 -12.33 16.85 1.71
CA ALA A 209 -12.65 18.26 1.57
C ALA A 209 -14.17 18.48 1.59
N ASP A 210 -14.94 17.66 0.87
CA ASP A 210 -16.40 17.73 0.86
C ASP A 210 -16.98 17.52 2.27
N ARG A 211 -16.50 16.49 3.00
CA ARG A 211 -16.88 16.24 4.41
C ARG A 211 -16.59 17.43 5.32
N ALA A 212 -15.44 18.09 5.13
CA ALA A 212 -15.04 19.24 5.94
C ALA A 212 -15.92 20.48 5.68
N VAL A 213 -16.41 20.66 4.44
CA VAL A 213 -17.36 21.72 4.09
C VAL A 213 -18.73 21.43 4.70
N GLU A 214 -19.24 20.20 4.56
CA GLU A 214 -20.54 19.78 5.10
C GLU A 214 -20.60 19.94 6.63
N GLY A 215 -19.57 19.49 7.36
CA GLY A 215 -19.50 19.62 8.82
C GLY A 215 -19.52 21.07 9.33
N ARG A 216 -19.02 22.03 8.53
CA ARG A 216 -19.09 23.46 8.86
C ARG A 216 -20.48 24.05 8.66
N THR A 217 -21.27 23.49 7.74
CA THR A 217 -22.65 23.96 7.50
C THR A 217 -23.64 23.48 8.57
N SER A 218 -23.40 22.31 9.19
CA SER A 218 -24.21 21.80 10.30
C SER A 218 -23.98 22.52 11.63
N ASP A 219 -22.76 23.01 11.88
CA ASP A 219 -22.42 23.73 13.12
C ASP A 219 -22.82 25.22 13.11
N GLY A 220 -23.24 25.75 11.96
CA GLY A 220 -23.73 27.13 11.81
C GLY A 220 -25.22 27.34 12.12
N GLY A 221 -25.92 26.28 12.57
CA GLY A 221 -27.38 26.21 12.70
C GLY A 221 -27.99 26.46 14.09
N GLY A 222 -27.65 27.56 14.76
CA GLY A 222 -28.56 28.28 15.68
C GLY A 222 -28.43 28.08 17.22
N PRO A 223 -29.09 28.92 18.05
CA PRO A 223 -30.05 29.97 17.69
C PRO A 223 -29.68 31.40 18.18
N GLY A 224 -30.12 32.39 17.42
CA GLY A 224 -30.46 33.70 17.97
C GLY A 224 -31.93 33.71 18.42
N ALA A 225 -32.16 34.09 19.67
CA ALA A 225 -33.38 34.72 20.21
C ALA A 225 -32.93 35.35 21.55
N GLY A 226 -33.01 36.66 21.78
CA GLY A 226 -34.08 37.57 21.38
C GLY A 226 -35.12 37.56 22.50
#